data_AF-A0A357CXV8-F1
#
_entry.id   AF-A0A357CXV8-F1
#
_cell.length_a   1.000
_cell.length_b   1.000
_cell.length_c   1.000
_cell.angle_alpha   90.00
_cell.angle_beta   90.00
_cell.angle_gamma   90.00
#
_symmetry.space_group_name_H-M   'P 1'
#
loop_
_entity.id
_entity.type
_entity.pdbx_description
1 polymer ?
#
loop_
_entity_poly.entity_id
_entity_poly.type
_entity_poly.pdbx_seq_one_letter_code
_entity_poly.pdbx_strand_id
1 'polypeptide(L)' 'TAITFVLAKKIFRPLVEISAATKEIVKGNFDIEIKGDYKIKELRELAFDFNKMIKELKGTDALKSDFIINVSHELKT' A
#
# COMPACT_ATOMS: atom_id res chain seq x y z
N THR A 1 12.15 -30.34 7.35
CA THR A 1 13.18 -30.44 6.29
C THR A 1 13.45 -29.07 5.70
N ALA A 2 14.65 -28.83 5.15
CA ALA A 2 15.07 -27.53 4.63
C ALA A 2 14.11 -26.91 3.59
N ILE A 3 13.43 -27.77 2.80
CA ILE A 3 12.41 -27.36 1.82
C ILE A 3 11.25 -26.60 2.48
N THR A 4 10.74 -27.10 3.62
CA THR A 4 9.66 -26.44 4.38
C THR A 4 10.07 -25.05 4.84
N PHE A 5 11.31 -24.89 5.32
CA PHE A 5 11.83 -23.60 5.77
C PHE A 5 11.97 -22.60 4.62
N VAL A 6 12.45 -23.05 3.46
CA VAL A 6 12.57 -22.20 2.26
C VAL A 6 11.20 -21.77 1.75
N LEU A 7 10.22 -22.66 1.72
CA LEU A 7 8.84 -22.35 1.32
C LEU A 7 8.20 -21.36 2.31
N ALA A 8 8.36 -21.60 3.61
CA ALA A 8 7.88 -20.68 4.64
C ALA A 8 8.46 -19.28 4.45
N LYS A 9 9.77 -19.16 4.27
CA LYS A 9 10.42 -17.85 4.07
C LYS A 9 9.93 -17.11 2.82
N LYS A 10 9.61 -17.83 1.73
CA LYS A 10 9.06 -17.25 0.50
C LYS A 10 7.63 -16.73 0.65
N ILE A 11 6.85 -17.28 1.60
CA ILE A 11 5.47 -16.84 1.87
C ILE A 11 5.45 -15.75 2.94
N PHE A 12 6.18 -15.94 4.05
CA PHE A 12 6.14 -15.02 5.17
C PHE A 12 6.79 -13.67 4.89
N ARG A 13 7.88 -13.63 4.11
CA ARG A 13 8.56 -12.36 3.81
C ARG A 13 7.64 -11.35 3.09
N PRO A 14 6.92 -11.73 2.01
CA PRO A 14 5.93 -10.86 1.37
C PRO A 14 4.82 -10.38 2.32
N LEU A 15 4.33 -11.27 3.20
CA LEU A 15 3.27 -10.92 4.16
C LEU A 15 3.75 -9.91 5.20
N VAL A 16 4.99 -10.03 5.67
CA VAL A 16 5.60 -9.06 6.58
C VAL A 16 5.79 -7.70 5.90
N GLU A 17 6.18 -7.69 4.63
CA GLU A 17 6.34 -6.47 3.83
C GLU A 17 5.00 -5.73 3.68
N ILE A 18 3.95 -6.44 3.30
CA ILE A 18 2.59 -5.90 3.21
C ILE A 18 2.11 -5.39 4.58
N SER A 19 2.33 -6.15 5.65
CA SER A 19 1.96 -5.73 7.01
C SER A 19 2.66 -4.43 7.42
N ALA A 20 3.96 -4.29 7.11
CA ALA A 20 4.70 -3.07 7.37
C ALA A 20 4.17 -1.90 6.54
N ALA A 21 3.92 -2.11 5.24
CA ALA A 21 3.34 -1.12 4.36
C ALA A 21 1.96 -0.64 4.86
N THR A 22 1.08 -1.56 5.29
CA THR A 22 -0.22 -1.20 5.87
C THR A 22 -0.09 -0.29 7.09
N LYS A 23 0.93 -0.48 7.94
CA LYS A 23 1.16 0.43 9.08
C LYS A 23 1.54 1.84 8.65
N GLU A 24 2.20 1.99 7.51
CA GLU A 24 2.52 3.31 6.94
C GLU A 24 1.28 3.96 6.31
N ILE A 25 0.42 3.19 5.63
CA ILE A 25 -0.88 3.65 5.13
C ILE A 25 -1.73 4.22 6.26
N VAL A 26 -1.78 3.53 7.41
CA VAL A 26 -2.53 4.00 8.60
C VAL A 26 -2.02 5.34 9.13
N LYS A 27 -0.75 5.68 8.90
CA LYS A 27 -0.16 6.97 9.24
C LYS A 27 -0.39 8.05 8.16
N GLY A 28 -1.09 7.72 7.07
CA GLY A 28 -1.32 8.61 5.93
C GLY A 28 -0.22 8.60 4.88
N ASN A 29 0.76 7.70 4.97
CA ASN A 29 1.80 7.58 3.94
C ASN A 29 1.30 6.69 2.80
N PHE A 30 0.88 7.32 1.69
CA PHE A 30 0.42 6.64 0.48
C PHE A 30 1.46 6.61 -0.65
N ASP A 31 2.72 6.97 -0.37
CA ASP A 31 3.84 6.95 -1.34
C ASP A 31 4.63 5.64 -1.30
N ILE A 32 3.98 4.56 -0.83
CA ILE A 32 4.59 3.24 -0.70
C ILE A 32 4.20 2.34 -1.88
N GLU A 33 5.11 1.44 -2.26
CA GLU A 33 4.89 0.47 -3.33
C GLU A 33 5.54 -0.87 -2.98
N ILE A 34 4.80 -1.97 -3.18
CA ILE A 34 5.30 -3.33 -3.05
C ILE A 34 5.77 -3.82 -4.42
N LYS A 35 7.03 -4.22 -4.56
CA LYS A 35 7.63 -4.57 -5.87
C LYS A 35 6.98 -5.76 -6.58
N GLY A 36 6.27 -6.62 -5.85
CA GLY A 36 5.46 -7.70 -6.45
C GLY A 36 6.25 -8.80 -7.17
N ASP A 37 7.58 -8.83 -7.11
CA ASP A 37 8.46 -9.81 -7.75
C ASP A 37 8.48 -11.18 -7.02
N TYR A 38 7.30 -11.71 -6.69
CA TYR A 38 7.15 -12.96 -5.95
C TYR A 38 7.06 -14.16 -6.89
N LYS A 39 7.61 -15.31 -6.49
CA LYS A 39 7.51 -16.54 -7.29
C LYS A 39 6.11 -17.16 -7.26
N ILE A 40 5.39 -16.96 -6.18
CA ILE A 40 4.04 -17.49 -5.95
C ILE A 40 3.04 -16.52 -6.58
N LYS A 41 2.14 -17.04 -7.42
CA LYS A 41 1.20 -16.24 -8.21
C LYS A 41 0.28 -15.42 -7.31
N GLU A 42 -0.29 -16.06 -6.30
CA GLU A 42 -1.23 -15.47 -5.35
C GLU A 42 -0.60 -14.30 -4.58
N LEU A 43 0.70 -14.37 -4.31
CA LEU A 43 1.43 -13.26 -3.65
C LEU A 43 1.70 -12.10 -4.62
N ARG A 44 1.93 -12.37 -5.91
CA ARG A 44 2.04 -11.31 -6.92
C ARG A 44 0.72 -10.58 -7.11
N GLU A 45 -0.37 -11.32 -7.21
CA GLU A 45 -1.73 -10.76 -7.31
C GLU A 45 -2.06 -9.91 -6.07
N LEU A 46 -1.77 -10.43 -4.88
CA LEU A 46 -1.95 -9.67 -3.64
C LEU A 46 -1.14 -8.36 -3.63
N ALA A 47 0.10 -8.37 -4.09
CA ALA A 47 0.92 -7.16 -4.17
C ALA A 47 0.36 -6.15 -5.17
N PHE A 48 -0.10 -6.64 -6.33
CA PHE A 48 -0.72 -5.80 -7.35
C PHE A 48 -2.00 -5.13 -6.82
N ASP A 49 -2.90 -5.90 -6.21
CA ASP A 49 -4.14 -5.38 -5.64
C ASP A 49 -3.88 -4.41 -4.48
N PHE A 50 -2.87 -4.70 -3.66
CA PHE A 50 -2.43 -3.81 -2.59
C PHE A 50 -1.93 -2.46 -3.13
N ASN A 51 -1.09 -2.46 -4.16
CA ASN A 51 -0.62 -1.23 -4.80
C ASN A 51 -1.77 -0.44 -5.45
N LYS A 52 -2.73 -1.15 -6.06
CA LYS A 52 -3.94 -0.52 -6.60
C LYS A 52 -4.74 0.18 -5.50
N MET A 53 -4.93 -0.47 -4.34
CA MET A 53 -5.60 0.13 -3.19
C MET A 53 -4.89 1.41 -2.72
N ILE A 54 -3.55 1.39 -2.59
CA ILE A 54 -2.78 2.58 -2.19
C ILE A 54 -2.98 3.73 -3.17
N LYS A 55 -2.98 3.45 -4.47
CA LYS A 55 -3.19 4.46 -5.52
C LYS A 55 -4.56 5.13 -5.40
N GLU A 56 -5.61 4.37 -5.15
CA GLU A 56 -6.97 4.92 -4.94
C GLU A 56 -7.05 5.76 -3.66
N LEU A 57 -6.41 5.31 -2.58
CA LEU A 57 -6.33 6.08 -1.33
C LEU A 57 -5.59 7.41 -1.53
N LYS A 58 -4.46 7.39 -2.24
CA LYS A 58 -3.70 8.59 -2.57
C LYS A 58 -4.54 9.60 -3.38
N GLY A 59 -5.29 9.12 -4.37
CA GLY A 59 -6.19 9.96 -5.15
C GLY A 59 -7.30 10.58 -4.29
N THR A 60 -7.89 9.79 -3.39
CA THR A 60 -8.92 10.28 -2.46
C THR A 60 -8.38 11.33 -1.50
N ASP A 61 -7.15 11.16 -1.01
CA ASP A 61 -6.49 12.11 -0.12
C ASP A 61 -6.18 13.43 -0.81
N ALA A 62 -5.66 13.37 -2.05
CA ALA A 62 -5.42 14.56 -2.88
C ALA A 62 -6.71 15.38 -3.10
N LEU A 63 -7.81 14.72 -3.46
CA LEU A 63 -9.11 15.39 -3.65
C LEU A 63 -9.62 16.05 -2.36
N LYS A 64 -9.44 15.41 -1.21
CA LYS A 64 -9.80 16.00 0.10
C LYS A 64 -8.97 17.24 0.39
N SER A 65 -7.65 17.18 0.14
CA SER A 65 -6.75 18.32 0.33
C SER A 65 -7.16 19.50 -0.55
N ASP A 66 -7.40 19.26 -1.85
CA ASP A 66 -7.81 20.30 -2.81
C ASP A 66 -9.13 20.97 -2.41
N PHE A 67 -10.10 20.17 -1.94
CA PHE A 67 -11.37 20.69 -1.43
C PHE A 67 -11.18 21.61 -0.23
N ILE A 68 -10.37 21.20 0.76
CA ILE A 68 -10.10 22.01 1.96
C ILE A 68 -9.43 23.33 1.58
N ILE A 69 -8.48 23.30 0.64
CA ILE A 69 -7.78 24.49 0.15
C ILE A 69 -8.76 25.47 -0.51
N ASN A 70 -9.62 24.98 -1.41
CA ASN A 70 -10.58 25.82 -2.11
C ASN A 70 -11.59 26.47 -1.16
N VAL A 71 -12.19 25.70 -0.25
CA VAL A 71 -13.15 26.24 0.73
C VAL A 71 -12.47 27.24 1.67
N SER A 72 -11.25 26.96 2.12
CA SER A 72 -10.50 27.89 2.98
C SER A 72 -10.19 29.22 2.29
N HIS A 73 -10.02 29.21 0.97
CA HIS A 73 -9.78 30.41 0.17
C HIS A 73 -11.06 31.27 0.08
N GLU A 74 -12.21 30.65 -0.18
CA GLU A 74 -13.49 31.36 -0.25
C GLU A 74 -13.90 31.98 1.09
N LEU A 75 -13.61 31.32 2.23
CA LEU A 75 -13.95 31.84 3.57
C LEU A 75 -13.08 33.02 4.04
N LYS A 76 -11.89 33.21 3.45
CA LYS A 76 -10.99 34.33 3.79
C LYS A 76 -11.27 35.59 2.98
N THR A 77 -12.12 35.51 1.95
CA THR A 77 -12.53 36.64 1.11
C THR A 77 -13.84 37.20 1.61
#